data_AF-A0A2T4CSW3-F1
#
_entry.id   AF-A0A2T4CSW3-F1
#
_cell.length_a   1.000
_cell.length_b   1.000
_cell.length_c   1.000
_cell.angle_alpha   90.00
_cell.angle_beta   90.00
_cell.angle_gamma   90.00
#
_symmetry.space_group_name_H-M   'P 1'
#
loop_
_entity.id
_entity.type
_entity.pdbx_description
1 polymer ?
#
loop_
_entity_poly.entity_id
_entity_poly.type
_entity_poly.pdbx_seq_one_letter_code
_entity_poly.pdbx_strand_id
1 'polypeptide(L)' 'MKVLIIKLTSMGDLMHALPALSDAAKAFPGIEFDWVVDEAFAEVPKWHPNVR' A
#
# COMPACT_ATOMS: atom_id res chain seq x y z
N MET A 1 -11.70 3.33 -7.55
CA MET A 1 -12.15 2.44 -6.44
C MET A 1 -11.31 2.77 -5.22
N LYS A 2 -11.85 2.75 -3.99
CA LYS A 2 -11.07 3.03 -2.77
C LYS A 2 -10.94 1.77 -1.92
N VAL A 3 -9.73 1.47 -1.46
CA VAL A 3 -9.42 0.24 -0.71
C VAL A 3 -8.60 0.61 0.53
N LEU A 4 -9.01 0.07 1.69
CA LEU A 4 -8.24 0.17 2.92
C LEU A 4 -7.43 -1.12 3.12
N ILE A 5 -6.12 -0.99 3.26
CA ILE A 5 -5.22 -2.09 3.58
C ILE A 5 -4.92 -2.06 5.08
N ILE A 6 -5.17 -3.18 5.77
CA ILE A 6 -4.79 -3.34 7.18
C ILE A 6 -3.72 -4.42 7.23
N LYS A 7 -2.47 -3.99 7.44
CA LYS A 7 -1.34 -4.91 7.51
C LYS A 7 -0.30 -4.40 8.51
N LEU A 8 -0.53 -4.71 9.78
CA LEU A 8 0.38 -4.44 10.89
C LEU A 8 1.43 -5.55 10.93
N THR A 9 2.65 -5.26 10.47
CA THR A 9 3.69 -6.26 10.23
C THR A 9 5.08 -5.62 10.20
N SER A 10 6.12 -6.41 10.01
CA SER A 10 7.49 -5.94 9.86
C SER A 10 7.69 -5.07 8.60
N MET A 11 8.74 -4.23 8.58
CA MET A 11 9.08 -3.42 7.41
C MET A 11 9.23 -4.25 6.12
N GLY A 12 9.85 -5.43 6.19
CA GLY A 12 10.07 -6.28 5.02
C GLY A 12 8.76 -6.73 4.36
N ASP A 13 7.77 -7.09 5.17
CA ASP A 13 6.46 -7.53 4.66
C ASP A 13 5.65 -6.40 4.01
N LEU A 14 5.87 -5.15 4.44
CA LEU A 14 5.28 -3.96 3.79
C LEU A 14 5.90 -3.77 2.40
N MET A 15 7.23 -3.86 2.30
CA MET A 15 7.94 -3.73 1.02
C MET A 15 7.48 -4.77 0.00
N HIS A 16 7.29 -6.01 0.44
CA HIS A 16 6.80 -7.09 -0.40
C HIS A 16 5.34 -6.93 -0.85
N ALA A 17 4.57 -6.06 -0.20
CA ALA A 17 3.19 -5.77 -0.60
C ALA A 17 3.07 -4.68 -1.67
N LEU A 18 4.08 -3.81 -1.84
CA LEU A 18 4.05 -2.73 -2.85
C LEU A 18 3.82 -3.25 -4.30
N PRO A 19 4.45 -4.36 -4.76
CA PRO A 19 4.18 -4.89 -6.09
C PRO A 19 2.70 -5.29 -6.30
N ALA A 20 2.04 -5.79 -5.26
CA ALA A 20 0.62 -6.14 -5.35
C ALA A 20 -0.27 -4.91 -5.59
N LEU A 21 0.08 -3.75 -5.03
CA LEU A 21 -0.62 -2.49 -5.31
C LEU A 21 -0.40 -2.04 -6.76
N SER A 22 0.81 -2.23 -7.29
CA SER A 22 1.11 -1.92 -8.70
C SER A 22 0.30 -2.80 -9.65
N ASP A 23 0.16 -4.09 -9.35
CA ASP A 23 -0.64 -5.00 -10.16
C ASP A 23 -2.14 -4.68 -10.07
N ALA A 24 -2.64 -4.33 -8.88
CA ALA A 24 -3.99 -3.83 -8.71
C ALA A 24 -4.22 -2.52 -9.49
N ALA A 25 -3.26 -1.60 -9.51
CA ALA A 25 -3.35 -0.35 -10.27
C ALA A 25 -3.37 -0.58 -11.79
N LYS A 26 -2.68 -1.61 -12.29
CA LYS A 26 -2.77 -2.02 -13.71
C LYS A 26 -4.13 -2.61 -14.07
N ALA A 27 -4.68 -3.45 -13.19
CA ALA A 27 -5.96 -4.11 -13.42
C ALA A 27 -7.17 -3.18 -13.24
N PHE A 28 -7.06 -2.22 -12.32
CA PHE A 28 -8.13 -1.28 -11.96
C PHE A 28 -7.63 0.17 -12.06
N PRO A 29 -7.70 0.78 -13.26
CA PRO A 29 -7.30 2.17 -13.45
C PRO A 29 -8.02 3.12 -12.47
N GLY A 30 -7.25 3.94 -11.75
CA GLY A 30 -7.78 4.88 -10.75
C GLY A 30 -8.18 4.25 -9.41
N ILE A 31 -7.69 3.06 -9.09
CA ILE A 31 -7.71 2.55 -7.70
C ILE A 31 -6.82 3.42 -6.80
N GLU A 32 -7.32 3.72 -5.62
CA GLU A 32 -6.64 4.47 -4.55
C GLU A 32 -6.62 3.61 -3.29
N PHE A 33 -5.52 3.68 -2.55
CA PHE A 33 -5.31 2.92 -1.33
C PHE A 33 -5.08 3.84 -0.13
N ASP A 34 -5.76 3.53 0.96
CA ASP A 34 -5.38 3.96 2.30
C ASP A 34 -4.72 2.76 3.00
N TRP A 35 -3.71 2.97 3.84
CA TRP A 35 -2.98 1.86 4.46
C TRP A 35 -2.71 2.10 5.95
N VAL A 36 -3.27 1.24 6.79
CA VAL A 36 -2.96 1.17 8.22
C VAL A 36 -1.70 0.33 8.43
N VAL A 37 -0.65 0.98 8.91
CA VAL A 37 0.65 0.39 9.25
C VAL A 37 1.08 0.82 10.65
N ASP A 38 2.11 0.17 11.17
CA ASP A 38 2.79 0.65 12.37
C ASP A 38 3.41 2.03 12.12
N GLU A 39 3.35 2.93 13.11
CA GLU A 39 3.85 4.30 13.02
C GLU A 39 5.34 4.35 12.61
N ALA A 40 6.14 3.39 13.09
CA ALA A 40 7.56 3.28 12.74
C ALA A 40 7.81 3.11 11.23
N PHE A 41 6.79 2.68 10.47
CA PHE A 41 6.88 2.39 9.03
C PHE A 41 5.93 3.24 8.19
N ALA A 42 5.36 4.33 8.74
CA ALA A 42 4.36 5.17 8.07
C ALA A 42 4.84 5.81 6.74
N GLU A 43 6.15 5.91 6.53
CA GLU A 43 6.71 6.43 5.27
C GLU A 43 6.74 5.40 4.14
N VAL A 44 6.74 4.10 4.43
CA VAL A 44 6.89 3.04 3.42
C VAL A 44 5.70 3.00 2.44
N PRO A 45 4.42 3.04 2.88
CA PRO A 45 3.29 3.06 1.96
C PRO A 45 3.32 4.24 0.97
N LYS A 46 3.84 5.40 1.39
CA LYS A 46 3.92 6.62 0.58
C LYS A 46 4.86 6.50 -0.62
N TRP A 47 5.70 5.46 -0.67
CA TRP A 47 6.57 5.20 -1.82
C TRP A 47 5.80 4.67 -3.04
N HIS A 48 4.54 4.25 -2.86
CA HIS A 48 3.68 3.83 -3.96
C HIS A 48 2.74 4.95 -4.40
N PRO A 49 2.67 5.30 -5.70
CA PRO A 49 1.96 6.49 -6.18
C PRO A 49 0.44 6.44 -6.01
N ASN A 50 -0.14 5.24 -5.85
CA ASN A 50 -1.57 5.04 -5.63
C ASN A 50 -1.98 5.01 -4.14
N VAL A 51 -1.04 5.20 -3.21
CA VAL A 51 -1.34 5.31 -1.78
C VAL A 51 -1.50 6.79 -1.42
N ARG A 52 -2.56 7.11 -0.65
CA ARG A 52 -2.81 8.47 -0.13
C ARG A 52 -2.30 8.67 1.29
#